data_AF-A0A9D8MU11-F1
#
_entry.id   AF-A0A9D8MU11-F1
#
_cell.length_a   1.000
_cell.length_b   1.000
_cell.length_c   1.000
_cell.angle_alpha   90.00
_cell.angle_beta   90.00
_cell.angle_gamma   90.00
#
_symmetry.space_group_name_H-M   'P 1'
#
loop_
_entity.id
_entity.type
_entity.pdbx_description
1 polymer ?
#
loop_
_entity_poly.entity_id
_entity_poly.type
_entity_poly.pdbx_seq_one_letter_code
_entity_poly.pdbx_strand_id
1 'polypeptide(L)'
;IVCHGASWYKVKLGKKQRTLNLVTLHTWPMGYGYGVPTDKREESRDKGEGDVFRRKEMELICKETVLSHHNSKKEFWAMMGDFNSVSRIDNEVYQFPESTTKFLVHDYIRSETPYIDLIRSFYPQEFISSTGGNRRIDFIYITPALRKKVSGAAILKDSYTTPIRNPQKISNFWHPSDHLPIMMKFKL
;
A
#
# COMPACT_ATOMS: atom_id res chain seq x y z
N ILE A 1 -9.88 8.38 -15.45
CA ILE A 1 -9.00 7.31 -14.91
C ILE A 1 -9.89 6.16 -14.52
N VAL A 2 -9.53 4.93 -14.92
CA VAL A 2 -10.15 3.71 -14.37
C VAL A 2 -9.16 3.19 -13.33
N CYS A 3 -9.57 3.14 -12.06
CA CYS A 3 -8.77 2.48 -11.02
C CYS A 3 -8.86 0.96 -11.19
N HIS A 4 -7.75 0.27 -10.95
CA HIS A 4 -7.69 -1.18 -10.90
C HIS A 4 -8.62 -1.75 -9.84
N GLY A 5 -8.51 -1.23 -8.62
CA GLY A 5 -9.42 -1.57 -7.56
C GLY A 5 -9.26 -0.60 -6.42
N ALA A 6 -10.35 0.05 -6.03
CA ALA A 6 -10.46 0.74 -4.77
C ALA A 6 -11.91 0.74 -4.31
N SER A 7 -12.10 0.64 -3.00
CA SER A 7 -13.42 0.68 -2.38
C SER A 7 -13.33 1.38 -1.03
N TRP A 8 -14.36 2.16 -0.71
CA TRP A 8 -14.47 2.88 0.55
C TRP A 8 -15.71 2.42 1.31
N TYR A 9 -15.51 2.03 2.57
CA TYR A 9 -16.56 1.60 3.48
C TYR A 9 -16.51 2.40 4.78
N LYS A 10 -17.68 2.61 5.38
CA LYS A 10 -17.83 3.20 6.72
C LYS A 10 -18.30 2.13 7.69
N VAL A 11 -17.52 1.89 8.72
CA VAL A 11 -17.84 0.92 9.78
C VAL A 11 -18.15 1.67 11.06
N LYS A 12 -19.27 1.37 11.70
CA LYS A 12 -19.62 1.90 13.02
C LYS A 12 -19.17 0.94 14.11
N LEU A 13 -18.38 1.42 15.06
CA LEU A 13 -17.71 0.59 16.07
C LEU A 13 -18.05 1.02 17.49
N GLY A 14 -18.30 0.02 18.34
CA GLY A 14 -18.50 0.14 19.78
C GLY A 14 -19.82 0.82 20.19
N LYS A 15 -20.06 0.90 21.51
CA LYS A 15 -21.27 1.52 22.08
C LYS A 15 -21.41 3.01 21.72
N LYS A 16 -20.28 3.70 21.49
CA LYS A 16 -20.23 5.11 21.10
C LYS A 16 -20.42 5.33 19.58
N GLN A 17 -20.65 4.26 18.80
CA GLN A 17 -20.93 4.32 17.35
C GLN A 17 -19.91 5.17 16.58
N ARG A 18 -18.63 5.03 16.92
CA ARG A 18 -17.55 5.78 16.27
C ARG A 18 -17.39 5.26 14.84
N THR A 19 -17.28 6.17 13.87
CA THR A 19 -17.07 5.81 12.47
C THR A 19 -15.60 5.54 12.20
N LEU A 20 -15.29 4.40 11.60
CA LEU A 20 -14.02 4.11 10.94
C LEU A 20 -14.25 4.11 9.44
N ASN A 21 -13.51 4.95 8.71
CA ASN A 21 -13.47 4.94 7.26
C ASN A 21 -12.35 3.99 6.80
N LEU A 22 -12.71 3.00 6.01
CA LEU A 22 -11.80 2.00 5.46
C LEU A 22 -11.75 2.17 3.94
N VAL A 23 -10.56 2.45 3.41
CA VAL A 23 -10.27 2.44 1.98
C VAL A 23 -9.41 1.21 1.71
N THR A 24 -9.91 0.28 0.90
CA THR A 24 -9.14 -0.89 0.45
C THR A 24 -8.81 -0.73 -1.01
N LEU A 25 -7.60 -1.07 -1.42
CA LEU A 25 -7.15 -0.87 -2.80
C LEU A 25 -6.22 -1.99 -3.30
N HIS A 26 -6.16 -2.09 -4.62
CA HIS A 26 -5.16 -2.82 -5.39
C HIS A 26 -4.89 -1.99 -6.63
N THR A 27 -3.74 -1.30 -6.67
CA THR A 27 -3.39 -0.41 -7.80
C THR A 27 -2.84 -1.22 -8.97
N TRP A 28 -2.67 -0.57 -10.12
CA TRP A 28 -2.15 -1.18 -11.33
C TRP A 28 -0.86 -1.97 -11.11
N PRO A 29 -0.82 -3.29 -11.41
CA PRO A 29 0.32 -4.14 -11.10
C PRO A 29 1.43 -4.11 -12.15
N MET A 30 1.15 -3.58 -13.35
CA MET A 30 2.07 -3.72 -14.47
C MET A 30 3.14 -2.61 -14.47
N GLY A 31 4.34 -2.95 -14.95
CA GLY A 31 5.42 -1.97 -15.13
C GLY A 31 5.19 -0.98 -16.28
N TYR A 32 4.42 -1.37 -17.29
CA TYR A 32 4.01 -0.52 -18.42
C TYR A 32 2.72 0.23 -18.11
N GLY A 33 2.40 1.29 -18.84
CA GLY A 33 1.18 2.09 -18.67
C GLY A 33 -0.12 1.35 -19.00
N TYR A 34 -1.24 1.81 -18.44
CA TYR A 34 -2.56 1.24 -18.74
C TYR A 34 -2.93 1.38 -20.23
N GLY A 35 -3.44 0.29 -20.81
CA GLY A 35 -3.88 0.26 -22.22
C GLY A 35 -2.76 0.23 -23.26
N VAL A 36 -1.49 0.13 -22.83
CA VAL A 36 -0.35 0.09 -23.76
C VAL A 36 -0.35 -1.22 -24.60
N PRO A 37 -0.29 -1.12 -25.94
CA PRO A 37 -0.18 -2.26 -26.85
C PRO A 37 1.04 -3.14 -26.54
N THR A 38 0.93 -4.45 -26.74
CA THR A 38 1.96 -5.43 -26.33
C THR A 38 3.35 -5.11 -26.89
N ASP A 39 3.43 -4.71 -28.16
CA ASP A 39 4.64 -4.33 -28.88
C ASP A 39 5.32 -3.06 -28.33
N LYS A 40 4.62 -2.25 -27.53
CA LYS A 40 5.13 -1.01 -26.92
C LYS A 40 5.38 -1.11 -25.41
N ARG A 41 5.14 -2.27 -24.79
CA ARG A 41 5.23 -2.42 -23.34
C ARG A 41 6.66 -2.32 -22.81
N GLU A 42 7.67 -2.61 -23.60
CA GLU A 42 9.07 -2.46 -23.20
C GLU A 42 9.44 -0.98 -23.06
N GLU A 43 9.25 -0.20 -24.13
CA GLU A 43 9.44 1.26 -24.13
C GLU A 43 8.64 1.94 -23.01
N SER A 44 7.41 1.50 -22.78
CA SER A 44 6.56 1.99 -21.70
C SER A 44 7.10 1.69 -20.29
N ARG A 45 7.71 0.51 -20.08
CA ARG A 45 8.38 0.15 -18.81
C ARG A 45 9.60 1.03 -18.58
N ASP A 46 10.40 1.27 -19.61
CA ASP A 46 11.61 2.10 -19.53
C ASP A 46 11.27 3.55 -19.18
N LYS A 47 10.13 4.04 -19.68
CA LYS A 47 9.58 5.36 -19.33
C LYS A 47 8.87 5.41 -17.97
N GLY A 48 8.74 4.29 -17.26
CA GLY A 48 8.07 4.23 -15.96
C GLY A 48 6.56 4.55 -16.02
N GLU A 49 5.91 4.34 -17.15
CA GLU A 49 4.51 4.76 -17.35
C GLU A 49 3.52 4.00 -16.44
N GLY A 50 3.86 2.79 -16.01
CA GLY A 50 3.11 2.07 -14.99
C GLY A 50 3.12 2.77 -13.64
N ASP A 51 4.26 3.34 -13.23
CA ASP A 51 4.39 4.11 -11.98
C ASP A 51 3.57 5.40 -12.06
N VAL A 52 3.63 6.08 -13.20
CA VAL A 52 2.84 7.30 -13.47
C VAL A 52 1.34 6.99 -13.44
N PHE A 53 0.93 5.83 -13.94
CA PHE A 53 -0.47 5.42 -13.87
C PHE A 53 -0.92 5.11 -12.44
N ARG A 54 -0.14 4.35 -11.66
CA ARG A 54 -0.43 4.12 -10.22
C ARG A 54 -0.54 5.42 -9.45
N ARG A 55 0.34 6.39 -9.74
CA ARG A 55 0.31 7.72 -9.13
C ARG A 55 -1.02 8.43 -9.38
N LYS A 56 -1.53 8.36 -10.61
CA LYS A 56 -2.84 8.91 -11.03
C LYS A 56 -4.02 8.21 -10.34
N GLU A 57 -3.96 6.89 -10.18
CA GLU A 57 -4.94 6.13 -9.40
C GLU A 57 -4.98 6.61 -7.95
N MET A 58 -3.81 6.73 -7.30
CA MET A 58 -3.71 7.20 -5.92
C MET A 58 -4.27 8.61 -5.73
N GLU A 59 -3.99 9.49 -6.69
CA GLU A 59 -4.53 10.86 -6.74
C GLU A 59 -6.07 10.87 -6.68
N LEU A 60 -6.70 10.07 -7.53
CA LEU A 60 -8.15 9.92 -7.56
C LEU A 60 -8.67 9.31 -6.26
N ILE A 61 -8.06 8.22 -5.78
CA ILE A 61 -8.47 7.54 -4.55
C ILE A 61 -8.43 8.50 -3.37
N CYS A 62 -7.33 9.23 -3.17
CA CYS A 62 -7.22 10.18 -2.05
C CYS A 62 -8.20 11.34 -2.19
N LYS A 63 -8.36 11.90 -3.41
CA LYS A 63 -9.31 12.99 -3.68
C LYS A 63 -10.75 12.60 -3.33
N GLU A 64 -11.19 11.41 -3.73
CA GLU A 64 -12.57 10.96 -3.51
C GLU A 64 -12.80 10.41 -2.08
N THR A 65 -11.75 10.27 -1.27
CA THR A 65 -11.83 9.68 0.09
C THR A 65 -11.31 10.63 1.19
N VAL A 66 -10.07 10.47 1.65
CA VAL A 66 -9.54 11.18 2.81
C VAL A 66 -9.45 12.69 2.58
N LEU A 67 -9.24 13.14 1.33
CA LEU A 67 -9.12 14.55 0.98
C LEU A 67 -10.46 15.22 0.69
N SER A 68 -11.54 14.45 0.45
CA SER A 68 -12.89 15.01 0.36
C SER A 68 -13.45 15.41 1.74
N HIS A 69 -12.73 15.08 2.82
CA HIS A 69 -13.09 15.38 4.21
C HIS A 69 -12.17 16.45 4.82
N HIS A 70 -12.68 17.68 5.00
CA HIS A 70 -11.90 18.82 5.54
C HIS A 70 -11.25 18.59 6.90
N ASN A 71 -11.77 17.66 7.71
CA ASN A 71 -11.26 17.37 9.06
C ASN A 71 -10.70 15.94 9.19
N SER A 72 -10.34 15.30 8.07
CA SER A 72 -9.90 13.90 8.02
C SER A 72 -8.77 13.57 9.00
N LYS A 73 -7.85 14.51 9.26
CA LYS A 73 -6.78 14.36 10.27
C LYS A 73 -7.30 14.03 11.68
N LYS A 74 -8.49 14.50 12.05
CA LYS A 74 -9.15 14.26 13.35
C LYS A 74 -10.15 13.09 13.32
N GLU A 75 -10.43 12.55 12.15
CA GLU A 75 -11.32 11.41 11.94
C GLU A 75 -10.54 10.10 11.88
N PHE A 76 -11.23 8.96 12.01
CA PHE A 76 -10.59 7.65 11.89
C PHE A 76 -10.63 7.16 10.45
N TRP A 77 -9.48 7.20 9.78
CA TRP A 77 -9.30 6.70 8.42
C TRP A 77 -8.16 5.70 8.39
N ALA A 78 -8.37 4.61 7.65
CA ALA A 78 -7.32 3.70 7.23
C ALA A 78 -7.45 3.44 5.72
N MET A 79 -6.34 3.53 5.00
CA MET A 79 -6.20 3.11 3.61
C MET A 79 -5.22 1.95 3.54
N MET A 80 -5.61 0.82 2.95
CA MET A 80 -4.83 -0.40 3.00
C MET A 80 -4.94 -1.24 1.73
N GLY A 81 -3.92 -2.07 1.49
CA GLY A 81 -3.90 -3.03 0.39
C GLY A 81 -2.55 -3.05 -0.31
N ASP A 82 -2.56 -3.54 -1.54
CA ASP A 82 -1.38 -3.62 -2.39
C ASP A 82 -1.28 -2.37 -3.29
N PHE A 83 -0.22 -1.60 -3.06
CA PHE A 83 0.05 -0.34 -3.75
C PHE A 83 0.87 -0.54 -5.02
N ASN A 84 1.34 -1.77 -5.30
CA ASN A 84 2.21 -2.14 -6.43
C ASN A 84 3.36 -1.15 -6.66
N SER A 85 3.81 -0.49 -5.59
CA SER A 85 4.81 0.57 -5.60
C SER A 85 5.55 0.57 -4.27
N VAL A 86 6.73 1.17 -4.26
CA VAL A 86 7.65 1.16 -3.12
C VAL A 86 7.77 2.54 -2.51
N SER A 87 8.05 2.59 -1.20
CA SER A 87 8.24 3.86 -0.50
C SER A 87 9.70 4.32 -0.55
N ARG A 88 9.92 5.62 -0.77
CA ARG A 88 11.25 6.26 -0.68
C ARG A 88 11.87 6.08 0.70
N ILE A 89 11.04 5.93 1.73
CA ILE A 89 11.51 5.72 3.11
C ILE A 89 12.34 4.44 3.25
N ASP A 90 12.09 3.45 2.39
CA ASP A 90 12.81 2.18 2.38
C ASP A 90 13.96 2.17 1.33
N ASN A 91 14.32 3.32 0.75
CA ASN A 91 15.29 3.37 -0.34
C ASN A 91 16.72 2.97 0.10
N GLU A 92 16.99 2.91 1.40
CA GLU A 92 18.23 2.31 1.93
C GLU A 92 18.40 0.85 1.50
N VAL A 93 17.29 0.11 1.34
CA VAL A 93 17.25 -1.28 0.87
C VAL A 93 17.25 -1.36 -0.65
N TYR A 94 16.48 -0.48 -1.32
CA TYR A 94 16.28 -0.58 -2.77
C TYR A 94 17.38 0.07 -3.60
N GLN A 95 18.06 1.09 -3.06
CA GLN A 95 19.15 1.82 -3.71
C GLN A 95 18.78 2.39 -5.09
N PHE A 96 17.52 2.82 -5.27
CA PHE A 96 17.10 3.48 -6.49
C PHE A 96 17.58 4.94 -6.53
N PRO A 97 17.83 5.50 -7.73
CA PRO A 97 18.11 6.93 -7.88
C PRO A 97 16.98 7.78 -7.32
N GLU A 98 17.31 8.93 -6.72
CA GLU A 98 16.30 9.84 -6.13
C GLU A 98 15.24 10.30 -7.15
N SER A 99 15.61 10.39 -8.43
CA SER A 99 14.74 10.76 -9.55
C SER A 99 13.81 9.64 -10.05
N THR A 100 13.87 8.45 -9.45
CA THR A 100 13.07 7.31 -9.91
C THR A 100 11.56 7.57 -9.80
N THR A 101 10.80 7.09 -10.78
CA THR A 101 9.33 7.14 -10.80
C THR A 101 8.69 6.19 -9.78
N LYS A 102 9.45 5.21 -9.28
CA LYS A 102 8.94 4.15 -8.39
C LYS A 102 8.37 4.65 -7.07
N PHE A 103 8.79 5.84 -6.64
CA PHE A 103 8.38 6.46 -5.38
C PHE A 103 7.17 7.38 -5.49
N LEU A 104 6.70 7.68 -6.72
CA LEU A 104 5.69 8.71 -6.96
C LEU A 104 4.44 8.55 -6.09
N VAL A 105 3.93 7.32 -5.97
CA VAL A 105 2.72 7.01 -5.19
C VAL A 105 2.88 7.41 -3.72
N HIS A 106 3.96 6.95 -3.08
CA HIS A 106 4.17 7.14 -1.64
C HIS A 106 4.65 8.56 -1.31
N ASP A 107 5.39 9.20 -2.21
CA ASP A 107 5.74 10.62 -2.07
C ASP A 107 4.48 11.49 -2.06
N TYR A 108 3.52 11.22 -2.94
CA TYR A 108 2.22 11.91 -2.93
C TYR A 108 1.41 11.68 -1.67
N ILE A 109 1.29 10.43 -1.22
CA ILE A 109 0.53 10.14 0.01
C ILE A 109 1.13 10.94 1.18
N ARG A 110 2.46 11.00 1.26
CA ARG A 110 3.18 11.72 2.31
C ARG A 110 3.06 13.24 2.19
N SER A 111 3.04 13.81 0.99
CA SER A 111 2.98 15.27 0.80
C SER A 111 1.57 15.82 0.86
N GLU A 112 0.58 15.10 0.32
CA GLU A 112 -0.76 15.63 0.08
C GLU A 112 -1.82 15.15 1.07
N THR A 113 -1.52 14.14 1.90
CA THR A 113 -2.53 13.54 2.79
C THR A 113 -2.11 13.58 4.26
N PRO A 114 -3.06 13.48 5.22
CA PRO A 114 -2.71 13.38 6.63
C PRO A 114 -2.24 11.97 7.02
N TYR A 115 -2.14 11.02 6.08
CA TYR A 115 -1.84 9.64 6.40
C TYR A 115 -0.43 9.44 6.95
N ILE A 116 -0.33 8.48 7.87
CA ILE A 116 0.91 7.98 8.46
C ILE A 116 1.08 6.54 8.00
N ASP A 117 2.28 6.19 7.52
CA ASP A 117 2.67 4.80 7.27
C ASP A 117 2.67 4.03 8.60
N LEU A 118 1.74 3.09 8.76
CA LEU A 118 1.53 2.38 10.02
C LEU A 118 2.76 1.58 10.43
N ILE A 119 3.32 0.78 9.53
CA ILE A 119 4.44 -0.11 9.85
C ILE A 119 5.66 0.73 10.20
N ARG A 120 5.98 1.76 9.40
CA ARG A 120 7.11 2.65 9.73
C ARG A 120 6.90 3.40 11.05
N SER A 121 5.67 3.70 11.44
CA SER A 121 5.39 4.35 12.73
C SER A 121 5.63 3.47 13.96
N PHE A 122 5.75 2.16 13.80
CA PHE A 122 6.14 1.21 14.85
C PHE A 122 7.61 0.79 14.72
N TYR A 123 8.13 0.75 13.49
CA TYR A 123 9.47 0.27 13.17
C TYR A 123 10.24 1.32 12.35
N PRO A 124 10.60 2.47 12.93
CA PRO A 124 11.10 3.63 12.19
C PRO A 124 12.49 3.45 11.56
N GLN A 125 13.24 2.44 11.98
CA GLN A 125 14.61 2.15 11.51
C GLN A 125 14.74 0.76 10.89
N GLU A 126 13.63 0.02 10.77
CA GLU A 126 13.65 -1.33 10.22
C GLU A 126 12.87 -1.37 8.91
N PHE A 127 13.45 -2.07 7.95
CA PHE A 127 12.73 -2.49 6.76
C PHE A 127 11.99 -3.80 7.05
N ILE A 128 10.68 -3.80 6.85
CA ILE A 128 9.85 -5.00 7.01
C ILE A 128 9.17 -5.30 5.68
N SER A 129 9.70 -6.29 4.95
CA SER A 129 9.11 -6.76 3.69
C SER A 129 7.65 -7.17 3.88
N SER A 130 6.80 -6.81 2.92
CA SER A 130 5.40 -7.26 2.84
C SER A 130 5.22 -8.41 1.85
N THR A 131 6.30 -8.93 1.29
CA THR A 131 6.28 -10.03 0.33
C THR A 131 7.26 -11.12 0.77
N GLY A 132 7.15 -12.29 0.15
CA GLY A 132 8.13 -13.35 0.28
C GLY A 132 9.54 -12.96 -0.20
N GLY A 133 9.64 -11.92 -1.05
CA GLY A 133 10.89 -11.32 -1.48
C GLY A 133 11.32 -10.14 -0.60
N ASN A 134 12.19 -9.29 -1.14
CA ASN A 134 12.68 -8.07 -0.47
C ASN A 134 11.91 -6.83 -0.94
N ARG A 135 10.58 -6.85 -0.87
CA ARG A 135 9.74 -5.71 -1.25
C ARG A 135 8.64 -5.46 -0.24
N ARG A 136 8.43 -4.18 0.09
CA ARG A 136 7.30 -3.67 0.82
C ARG A 136 6.43 -2.85 -0.14
N ILE A 137 5.38 -3.51 -0.63
CA ILE A 137 4.40 -2.95 -1.59
C ILE A 137 2.97 -2.97 -1.04
N ASP A 138 2.74 -3.70 0.04
CA ASP A 138 1.50 -3.66 0.81
C ASP A 138 1.67 -2.69 1.99
N PHE A 139 0.67 -1.85 2.21
CA PHE A 139 0.72 -0.83 3.25
C PHE A 139 -0.62 -0.72 3.99
N ILE A 140 -0.54 -0.24 5.22
CA ILE A 140 -1.67 0.37 5.93
C ILE A 140 -1.26 1.81 6.24
N TYR A 141 -2.01 2.76 5.71
CA TYR A 141 -1.90 4.18 5.98
C TYR A 141 -3.04 4.62 6.90
N ILE A 142 -2.75 5.36 7.97
CA ILE A 142 -3.79 5.77 8.93
C ILE A 142 -3.68 7.25 9.32
N THR A 143 -4.80 7.86 9.68
CA THR A 143 -4.78 9.25 10.17
C THR A 143 -4.18 9.35 11.58
N PRO A 144 -3.70 10.53 12.00
CA PRO A 144 -3.13 10.73 13.34
C PRO A 144 -4.13 10.43 14.45
N ALA A 145 -5.43 10.70 14.23
CA ALA A 145 -6.46 10.36 15.20
C ALA A 145 -6.61 8.85 15.39
N LEU A 146 -6.56 8.06 14.30
CA LEU A 146 -6.61 6.60 14.40
C LEU A 146 -5.32 6.05 15.01
N ARG A 147 -4.14 6.62 14.67
CA ARG A 147 -2.84 6.18 15.22
C ARG A 147 -2.80 6.18 16.75
N LYS A 148 -3.48 7.13 17.40
CA LYS A 148 -3.62 7.21 18.88
C LYS A 148 -4.43 6.05 19.48
N LYS A 149 -5.13 5.29 18.65
CA LYS A 149 -5.98 4.15 19.04
C LYS A 149 -5.36 2.80 18.68
N VAL A 150 -4.28 2.80 17.90
CA VAL A 150 -3.55 1.59 17.49
C VAL A 150 -2.54 1.23 18.58
N SER A 151 -2.61 -0.01 19.05
CA SER A 151 -1.70 -0.57 20.07
C SER A 151 -0.67 -1.54 19.49
N GLY A 152 -0.80 -1.95 18.23
CA GLY A 152 0.20 -2.78 17.57
C GLY A 152 -0.02 -2.87 16.06
N ALA A 153 1.06 -3.12 15.34
CA ALA A 153 1.05 -3.46 13.93
C ALA A 153 2.19 -4.44 13.64
N ALA A 154 1.98 -5.35 12.69
CA ALA A 154 3.01 -6.31 12.28
C ALA A 154 2.73 -6.83 10.88
N ILE A 155 3.79 -7.21 10.17
CA ILE A 155 3.67 -8.15 9.05
C ILE A 155 3.61 -9.56 9.65
N LEU A 156 2.57 -10.32 9.32
CA LEU A 156 2.39 -11.67 9.82
C LEU A 156 3.27 -12.62 9.02
N LYS A 157 4.09 -13.39 9.74
CA LYS A 157 4.90 -14.48 9.21
C LYS A 157 4.64 -15.73 10.04
N ASP A 158 3.88 -16.67 9.48
CA ASP A 158 3.57 -17.97 10.06
C ASP A 158 3.65 -19.08 9.00
N SER A 159 3.23 -20.30 9.36
CA SER A 159 3.24 -21.47 8.46
C SER A 159 2.41 -21.30 7.18
N TYR A 160 1.43 -20.39 7.14
CA TYR A 160 0.67 -20.08 5.93
C TYR A 160 1.43 -19.13 5.00
N THR A 161 2.49 -18.48 5.47
CA THR A 161 3.24 -17.47 4.70
C THR A 161 4.60 -17.96 4.21
N THR A 162 4.93 -19.23 4.47
CA THR A 162 6.20 -19.82 4.05
C THR A 162 6.13 -20.42 2.64
N PRO A 163 7.19 -20.28 1.83
CA PRO A 163 7.21 -20.86 0.49
C PRO A 163 7.16 -22.39 0.59
N ILE A 164 6.27 -23.01 -0.18
CA ILE A 164 6.13 -24.47 -0.22
C ILE A 164 6.82 -24.97 -1.48
N ARG A 165 7.63 -26.03 -1.36
CA ARG A 165 8.16 -26.72 -2.54
C ARG A 165 6.99 -27.26 -3.36
N ASN A 166 6.74 -26.66 -4.52
CA ASN A 166 5.78 -27.21 -5.47
C ASN A 166 6.28 -28.61 -5.90
N PRO A 167 5.42 -29.66 -5.89
CA PRO A 167 5.73 -30.97 -6.45
C PRO A 167 6.27 -30.93 -7.89
N GLN A 168 5.89 -29.91 -8.67
CA GLN A 168 6.31 -29.64 -10.04
C GLN A 168 7.64 -28.87 -10.13
N LYS A 169 8.34 -28.64 -9.00
CA LYS A 169 9.62 -27.91 -8.92
C LYS A 169 9.58 -26.47 -9.45
N ILE A 170 8.42 -25.82 -9.43
CA ILE A 170 8.31 -24.39 -9.74
C ILE A 170 9.03 -23.61 -8.62
N SER A 171 10.05 -22.83 -8.98
CA SER A 171 10.75 -21.93 -8.06
C SER A 171 9.80 -20.83 -7.55
N ASN A 172 9.95 -20.40 -6.29
CA ASN A 172 9.16 -19.31 -5.70
C ASN A 172 7.65 -19.52 -5.73
N PHE A 173 7.18 -20.76 -5.58
CA PHE A 173 5.76 -21.03 -5.35
C PHE A 173 5.40 -20.76 -3.89
N TRP A 174 4.48 -19.82 -3.68
CA TRP A 174 3.97 -19.47 -2.36
C TRP A 174 2.52 -19.93 -2.24
N HIS A 175 2.18 -20.53 -1.11
CA HIS A 175 0.83 -20.98 -0.84
C HIS A 175 0.39 -20.51 0.56
N PRO A 176 -0.70 -19.74 0.68
CA PRO A 176 -1.65 -19.38 -0.38
C PRO A 176 -1.25 -18.13 -1.20
N SER A 177 -0.24 -17.37 -0.78
CA SER A 177 0.14 -16.09 -1.41
C SER A 177 1.63 -15.78 -1.25
N ASP A 178 2.20 -15.08 -2.22
CA ASP A 178 3.55 -14.51 -2.19
C ASP A 178 3.61 -13.15 -1.48
N HIS A 179 2.46 -12.61 -1.07
CA HIS A 179 2.32 -11.44 -0.20
C HIS A 179 2.06 -11.86 1.26
N LEU A 180 2.55 -11.05 2.19
CA LEU A 180 2.45 -11.25 3.62
C LEU A 180 1.34 -10.36 4.21
N PRO A 181 0.40 -10.91 5.00
CA PRO A 181 -0.65 -10.10 5.61
C PRO A 181 -0.11 -9.03 6.56
N ILE A 182 -0.76 -7.86 6.56
CA ILE A 182 -0.48 -6.79 7.52
C ILE A 182 -1.58 -6.76 8.59
N MET A 183 -1.18 -6.88 9.85
CA MET A 183 -2.07 -6.76 11.00
C MET A 183 -2.02 -5.36 11.60
N MET A 184 -3.19 -4.81 11.95
CA MET A 184 -3.34 -3.62 12.78
C MET A 184 -4.25 -3.93 13.97
N LYS A 185 -3.77 -3.70 15.19
CA LYS A 185 -4.54 -3.87 16.43
C LYS A 185 -4.92 -2.52 17.01
N PHE A 186 -6.21 -2.27 17.24
CA PHE A 186 -6.70 -0.97 17.72
C PHE A 186 -7.95 -1.10 18.60
N LYS A 187 -8.29 -0.02 19.33
CA LYS A 187 -9.51 0.09 20.15
C LYS A 187 -10.12 1.48 20.03
N LEU A 188 -11.37 1.57 19.56
CA LEU A 188 -12.10 2.84 19.39
C LEU A 188 -13.04 3.17 20.56
#